data_AF-A0A399ZEA3-F1
#
_entry.id   AF-A0A399ZEA3-F1
#
_cell.length_a   1.000
_cell.length_b   1.000
_cell.length_c   1.000
_cell.angle_alpha   90.00
_cell.angle_beta   90.00
_cell.angle_gamma   90.00
#
_symmetry.space_group_name_H-M   'P 1'
#
loop_
_entity.id
_entity.type
_entity.pdbx_description
1 polymer ?
#
loop_
_entity_poly.entity_id
_entity_poly.type
_entity_poly.pdbx_seq_one_letter_code
_entity_poly.pdbx_strand_id
1 'polypeptide(L)' 'MNLIVEIKSEDGKPISVLVAAPKNFKTGSRGYHGQGKIEIDGKRYQTQVQLVEIGSKNSSPNDQTPEENANETA' A
#
# COMPACT_ATOMS: atom_id res chain seq x y z
N MET A 1 3.53 2.38 -7.65
CA MET A 1 2.44 1.41 -7.93
C MET A 1 1.27 1.73 -7.03
N ASN A 2 0.03 1.71 -7.51
CA ASN A 2 -1.16 1.85 -6.65
C ASN A 2 -1.79 0.46 -6.47
N LEU A 3 -2.43 0.22 -5.32
CA LEU A 3 -3.21 -0.99 -5.08
C LEU A 3 -4.69 -0.71 -5.34
N ILE A 4 -5.34 -1.67 -5.98
CA ILE A 4 -6.80 -1.73 -6.06
C ILE A 4 -7.28 -2.60 -4.90
N VAL A 5 -8.12 -2.02 -4.04
CA VAL A 5 -8.69 -2.70 -2.88
C VAL A 5 -10.18 -2.90 -3.12
N GLU A 6 -10.60 -4.15 -3.24
CA GLU A 6 -12.00 -4.52 -3.40
C GLU A 6 -12.60 -4.87 -2.03
N ILE A 7 -13.67 -4.18 -1.67
CA ILE A 7 -14.45 -4.45 -0.46
C ILE A 7 -15.65 -5.28 -0.89
N LYS A 8 -15.79 -6.48 -0.32
CA LYS A 8 -16.89 -7.41 -0.59
C LYS A 8 -17.63 -7.74 0.69
N SER A 9 -18.91 -8.08 0.56
CA SER A 9 -19.66 -8.78 1.62
C SER A 9 -19.21 -10.24 1.73
N GLU A 10 -19.68 -10.92 2.79
CA GLU A 10 -19.34 -12.32 3.09
C GLU A 10 -19.74 -13.29 1.96
N ASP A 11 -20.81 -12.99 1.23
CA ASP A 11 -21.27 -13.71 0.04
C ASP A 11 -20.40 -13.45 -1.22
N GLY A 12 -19.35 -12.65 -1.10
CA GLY A 12 -18.45 -12.29 -2.19
C GLY A 12 -18.97 -11.19 -3.11
N LYS A 13 -20.11 -10.57 -2.81
CA LYS A 13 -20.64 -9.47 -3.64
C LYS A 13 -19.80 -8.20 -3.44
N PRO A 14 -19.38 -7.52 -4.52
CA PRO A 14 -18.62 -6.27 -4.42
C PRO A 14 -19.49 -5.14 -3.85
N ILE A 15 -18.97 -4.49 -2.82
CA ILE A 15 -19.54 -3.30 -2.18
C ILE A 15 -18.88 -2.05 -2.77
N SER A 16 -17.55 -2.02 -2.85
CA SER A 16 -16.80 -0.85 -3.32
C SER A 16 -15.38 -1.20 -3.76
N VAL A 17 -14.78 -0.30 -4.54
CA VAL A 17 -13.37 -0.34 -4.93
C VAL A 17 -12.68 0.94 -4.47
N LEU A 18 -11.57 0.78 -3.76
CA LEU A 18 -10.71 1.88 -3.32
C LEU A 18 -9.34 1.78 -3.98
N VAL A 19 -8.72 2.93 -4.23
CA VAL A 19 -7.31 3.00 -4.62
C VAL A 19 -6.50 3.33 -3.37
N ALA A 20 -5.55 2.45 -3.03
CA ALA A 20 -4.57 2.73 -1.99
C ALA A 20 -3.23 3.11 -2.64
N ALA A 21 -2.81 4.35 -2.43
CA ALA A 21 -1.56 4.87 -2.95
C ALA A 21 -0.40 4.61 -1.97
N PRO A 22 0.85 4.48 -2.44
CA PRO A 22 2.02 4.38 -1.57
C PRO A 22 2.08 5.55 -0.59
N LYS A 23 2.44 5.25 0.66
CA LYS A 23 2.51 6.23 1.74
C LYS A 23 3.65 5.92 2.69
N ASN A 24 4.46 6.95 2.97
CA ASN A 24 5.34 6.98 4.13
C ASN A 24 4.55 7.51 5.32
N PHE A 25 4.52 6.76 6.42
CA PHE A 25 3.77 7.10 7.63
C PHE A 25 4.64 7.90 8.59
N LYS A 26 4.00 8.71 9.45
CA LYS A 26 4.69 9.53 10.46
C LYS A 26 5.57 8.71 11.42
N THR A 27 5.25 7.42 11.57
CA THR A 27 5.98 6.44 12.37
C THR A 27 7.27 5.92 11.71
N GLY A 28 7.61 6.40 10.51
CA GLY A 28 8.76 5.96 9.73
C GLY A 28 8.55 4.66 8.94
N SER A 29 7.37 4.03 9.04
CA SER A 29 7.02 2.87 8.25
C SER A 29 6.53 3.27 6.85
N ARG A 30 6.62 2.35 5.91
CA ARG A 30 6.10 2.49 4.54
C ARG A 30 4.90 1.58 4.33
N GLY A 31 4.16 1.83 3.27
CA GLY A 31 3.04 0.98 2.87
C GLY A 31 2.09 1.72 1.94
N TYR A 32 0.80 1.46 2.06
CA TYR A 32 -0.25 1.99 1.20
C TYR A 32 -1.42 2.52 2.01
N HIS A 33 -2.07 3.56 1.51
CA HIS A 33 -3.22 4.17 2.15
C HIS A 33 -4.27 4.58 1.11
N GLY A 34 -5.51 4.19 1.36
CA GLY A 34 -6.68 4.57 0.58
C GLY A 34 -7.80 5.05 1.49
N GLN A 35 -8.65 5.95 0.99
CA GLN A 35 -9.84 6.38 1.69
C GLN A 35 -10.97 6.66 0.71
N GLY A 36 -12.21 6.55 1.17
CA GLY A 36 -13.39 6.83 0.36
C GLY A 36 -14.67 6.83 1.19
N LYS A 37 -15.79 7.12 0.53
CA LYS A 37 -17.11 6.91 1.12
C LYS A 37 -17.73 5.68 0.45
N ILE A 38 -18.26 4.77 1.25
CA ILE A 38 -18.97 3.58 0.76
C ILE A 38 -20.40 3.59 1.27
N GLU A 39 -21.28 2.87 0.59
CA GLU A 39 -22.66 2.69 1.00
C GLU A 39 -22.92 1.21 1.27
N ILE A 40 -23.49 0.92 2.44
CA ILE A 40 -23.89 -0.42 2.86
C ILE A 40 -25.30 -0.28 3.43
N ASP A 41 -26.26 -1.02 2.88
CA ASP A 41 -27.66 -1.03 3.31
C ASP A 41 -28.28 0.38 3.43
N GLY A 42 -28.03 1.25 2.45
CA GLY A 42 -28.54 2.62 2.39
C GLY A 42 -27.88 3.59 3.40
N LYS A 43 -26.88 3.15 4.16
CA LYS A 43 -26.10 3.98 5.08
C LYS A 43 -24.74 4.30 4.49
N ARG A 44 -24.33 5.56 4.63
CA ARG A 44 -23.06 6.08 4.12
C ARG A 44 -21.98 6.03 5.19
N TYR A 45 -20.83 5.45 4.85
CA TYR A 45 -19.68 5.31 5.75
C TYR A 45 -18.46 6.01 5.16
N GLN A 46 -17.65 6.62 6.02
CA GLN A 46 -16.29 7.02 5.67
C GLN A 46 -15.38 5.82 5.95
N THR A 47 -14.62 5.38 4.94
CA THR A 47 -13.76 4.20 5.02
C THR A 47 -12.32 4.59 4.75
N GLN A 48 -11.41 3.98 5.49
CA GLN A 48 -9.97 4.04 5.23
C GLN A 48 -9.40 2.62 5.19
N VAL A 49 -8.39 2.43 4.36
CA VAL A 49 -7.59 1.21 4.28
C VAL A 49 -6.13 1.60 4.44
N GLN A 50 -5.45 0.92 5.36
CA GLN A 50 -4.03 1.10 5.61
C GLN A 50 -3.34 -0.26 5.54
N LEU A 51 -2.38 -0.39 4.62
CA LEU A 51 -1.50 -1.54 4.53
C LEU A 51 -0.11 -1.08 4.94
N VAL A 52 0.47 -1.70 5.95
CA VAL A 52 1.81 -1.34 6.46
C VAL A 52 2.77 -2.48 6.16
N GLU A 53 3.88 -2.14 5.53
CA GLU A 53 4.97 -3.09 5.29
C GLU A 53 5.65 -3.42 6.63
N ILE A 54 5.62 -4.70 7.02
CA ILE A 54 6.25 -5.19 8.26
C ILE A 54 7.77 -5.02 8.14
N GLY A 55 8.40 -4.47 9.18
CA GLY A 55 9.85 -4.24 9.19
C GLY A 55 10.34 -3.03 8.38
N SER A 56 9.45 -2.24 7.78
CA SER A 56 9.83 -1.08 6.94
C SER A 56 10.41 0.13 7.68
N LYS A 57 10.39 0.11 9.02
CA LYS A 57 11.10 1.10 9.81
C LYS A 57 12.58 0.73 9.76
N ASN A 58 13.39 1.56 9.08
CA ASN A 58 14.86 1.50 9.00
C ASN A 58 15.49 0.97 7.70
N SER A 59 14.77 0.91 6.58
CA SER A 59 15.45 0.84 5.27
C SER A 59 15.99 2.23 4.91
N SER A 60 17.24 2.50 5.29
CA SER A 60 18.00 3.64 4.77
C SER A 60 18.00 3.62 3.23
N PRO A 61 18.01 4.77 2.53
CA PRO A 61 17.92 4.85 1.07
C PRO A 61 19.15 4.30 0.32
N ASN A 62 20.05 3.59 1.01
CA ASN A 62 21.32 3.09 0.46
C ASN A 62 21.35 1.58 0.23
N ASP A 63 20.22 0.89 0.36
CA ASP A 63 20.09 -0.52 -0.06
C ASP A 63 19.79 -0.57 -1.57
N GLN A 64 20.68 0.06 -2.36
CA GLN A 64 20.85 -0.27 -3.76
C GLN A 64 21.80 -1.45 -3.79
N THR A 65 21.32 -2.56 -4.33
CA THR A 65 22.11 -3.73 -4.70
C THR A 65 23.38 -3.24 -5.41
N PRO A 66 24.60 -3.62 -4.98
CA PRO A 66 25.78 -3.30 -5.75
C PRO A 66 25.65 -4.00 -7.11
N GLU A 67 25.48 -3.22 -8.19
CA GLU A 67 25.70 -3.73 -9.53
C GLU A 67 27.16 -4.19 -9.63
N GLU A 68 27.31 -5.49 -9.84
CA GLU A 68 28.55 -6.19 -10.12
C GLU A 68 29.19 -5.61 -11.40
N ASN A 69 30.01 -4.58 -11.23
CA ASN A 69 30.91 -4.11 -12.28
C ASN A 69 32.15 -5.02 -12.31
N ALA A 70 31.97 -6.24 -12.80
CA ALA A 70 33.08 -7.06 -13.26
C ALA A 70 33.33 -6.75 -14.74
N ASN A 71 33.97 -5.61 -15.03
CA ASN A 71 34.74 -5.51 -16.28
C ASN A 71 35.88 -4.49 -16.20
N GLU A 72 37.01 -4.92 -16.77
CA GLU A 72 38.31 -4.24 -16.94
C GLU A 72 39.20 -4.23 -15.68
N THR A 73 40.43 -4.79 -15.69
CA THR A 73 41.51 -4.46 -16.63
C THR A 73 42.67 -5.47 -16.55
N ALA A 74 43.20 -5.80 -17.74
CA ALA A 74 44.57 -6.20 -18.14
C ALA A 74 45.34 -7.31 -17.42
#